data_AF-A0A924Z0K2-F1
#
_entry.id   AF-A0A924Z0K2-F1
#
_cell.length_a   1.000
_cell.length_b   1.000
_cell.length_c   1.000
_cell.angle_alpha   90.00
_cell.angle_beta   90.00
_cell.angle_gamma   90.00
#
_symmetry.space_group_name_H-M   'P 1'
#
loop_
_entity.id
_entity.type
_entity.pdbx_description
1 polymer ?
#
loop_
_entity_poly.entity_id
_entity_poly.type
_entity_poly.pdbx_seq_one_letter_code
_entity_poly.pdbx_strand_id
1 'polypeptide(L)'
;MPTTYRFPALVWQDAAGCFSASVVECSERASLGRTVKEAIEQLRELLEWRYRQESWRDPPDLEDAELLTLKITIRPEYFDEKSRRRSPLNEPFELRVPCVVGRQSSGLRLAAAPLLDLRWNVHEHDDVKALITHSVQQRLEGLTPQQLSRFIPPSGLRLEDVFVSVERRREPTRPMMKLETLPRVAEPLGDPKVRALFGRAWERDRDIQDLAARLAADRASILLLGEVGCGKTTLLCEALRQVERQLGEQDKADEDSRERKPSRRFWQTSAGRLISGMK
;
A
#
# COMPACT_ATOMS: atom_id res chain seq x y z
N MET A 1 -18.50 2.74 8.37
CA MET A 1 -18.24 2.55 9.80
C MET A 1 -16.75 2.78 10.03
N PRO A 2 -16.34 3.42 11.14
CA PRO A 2 -14.93 3.56 11.46
C PRO A 2 -14.30 2.18 11.68
N THR A 3 -13.12 1.95 11.11
CA THR A 3 -12.36 0.72 11.36
C THR A 3 -11.36 1.01 12.47
N THR A 4 -11.38 0.20 13.53
CA THR A 4 -10.43 0.31 14.64
C THR A 4 -9.28 -0.68 14.40
N TYR A 5 -8.06 -0.15 14.37
CA TYR A 5 -6.83 -0.92 14.26
C TYR A 5 -6.12 -0.99 15.60
N ARG A 6 -5.48 -2.12 15.90
CA ARG A 6 -4.65 -2.32 17.09
C ARG A 6 -3.18 -2.33 16.68
N PHE A 7 -2.37 -1.45 17.28
CA PHE A 7 -0.93 -1.39 17.07
C PHE A 7 -0.20 -1.73 18.37
N PRO A 8 0.62 -2.79 18.40
CA PRO A 8 1.53 -3.01 19.51
C PRO A 8 2.63 -1.95 19.47
N ALA A 9 2.81 -1.25 20.60
CA ALA A 9 3.78 -0.20 20.78
C ALA A 9 4.71 -0.50 21.97
N LEU A 10 5.99 -0.23 21.78
CA LEU A 10 6.99 -0.29 22.84
C LEU A 10 7.05 1.08 23.53
N VAL A 11 6.86 1.10 24.84
CA VAL A 11 6.97 2.30 25.68
C VAL A 11 8.16 2.16 26.61
N TRP A 12 8.93 3.22 26.76
CA TRP A 12 10.07 3.27 27.69
C TRP A 12 10.22 4.64 28.34
N GLN A 13 10.94 4.67 29.45
CA GLN A 13 11.27 5.89 30.17
C GLN A 13 12.71 6.33 29.84
N ASP A 14 12.88 7.60 29.51
CA ASP A 14 14.21 8.18 29.30
C ASP A 14 14.88 8.60 30.62
N ALA A 15 16.15 9.01 30.54
CA ALA A 15 16.91 9.46 31.70
C ALA A 15 16.38 10.78 32.31
N ALA A 16 15.60 11.57 31.57
CA ALA A 16 14.97 12.79 32.04
C ALA A 16 13.61 12.54 32.73
N GLY A 17 13.15 11.29 32.73
CA GLY A 17 11.87 10.87 33.30
C GLY A 17 10.67 11.05 32.36
N CYS A 18 10.89 11.41 31.09
CA CYS A 18 9.87 11.42 30.07
C CYS A 18 9.64 10.01 29.51
N PHE A 19 8.50 9.80 28.88
CA PHE A 19 8.11 8.54 28.27
C PHE A 19 8.09 8.67 26.76
N SER A 20 8.70 7.70 26.09
CA SER A 20 8.69 7.59 24.64
C SER A 20 7.94 6.34 24.21
N ALA A 21 7.17 6.42 23.13
CA ALA A 21 6.43 5.29 22.58
C ALA A 21 6.70 5.12 21.09
N SER A 22 6.93 3.90 20.63
CA SER A 22 7.18 3.59 19.21
C SER A 22 6.46 2.33 18.77
N VAL A 23 5.92 2.33 17.55
CA VAL A 23 5.19 1.20 16.97
C VAL A 23 6.17 0.10 16.54
N VAL A 24 5.82 -1.15 16.81
CA VAL A 24 6.66 -2.31 16.48
C VAL A 24 6.69 -2.58 14.97
N GLU A 25 5.53 -2.53 14.31
CA GLU A 25 5.36 -2.88 12.90
C GLU A 25 5.69 -1.77 11.92
N CYS A 26 5.83 -0.51 12.36
CA CYS A 26 6.04 0.64 11.48
C CYS A 26 7.23 1.46 11.96
N SER A 27 8.15 1.87 11.07
CA SER A 27 9.37 2.63 11.43
C SER A 27 9.04 4.10 11.68
N GLU A 28 7.93 4.34 12.37
CA GLU A 28 7.49 5.67 12.70
C GLU A 28 8.32 6.25 13.83
N ARG A 29 8.42 7.58 13.84
CA ARG A 29 9.15 8.27 14.90
C ARG A 29 8.44 8.04 16.23
N ALA A 30 9.23 7.81 17.27
CA ALA A 30 8.70 7.71 18.62
C ALA A 30 7.99 9.02 19.02
N SER A 31 6.85 8.91 19.69
CA SER A 31 6.19 10.03 20.37
C SER A 31 6.82 10.26 21.74
N LEU A 32 6.61 11.43 22.34
CA LEU A 32 7.21 11.79 23.62
C LEU A 32 6.19 12.49 24.53
N GLY A 33 6.02 11.97 25.75
CA GLY A 33 5.13 12.53 26.75
C GLY A 33 5.77 12.61 28.13
N ARG A 34 5.21 13.43 29.02
CA ARG A 34 5.60 13.44 30.44
C ARG A 34 5.01 12.25 31.21
N THR A 35 3.98 11.64 30.63
CA THR A 35 3.34 10.42 31.14
C THR A 35 3.18 9.41 30.01
N VAL A 36 3.04 8.13 30.36
CA VAL A 36 2.79 7.06 29.37
C VAL A 36 1.52 7.33 28.57
N LYS A 37 0.45 7.81 29.23
CA LYS A 37 -0.82 8.14 28.56
C LYS A 37 -0.64 9.22 27.50
N GLU A 38 0.13 10.26 27.81
CA GLU A 38 0.41 11.36 26.86
C GLU A 38 1.23 10.88 25.67
N ALA A 39 2.24 10.03 25.90
CA ALA A 39 3.03 9.45 24.81
C ALA A 39 2.17 8.58 23.88
N ILE A 40 1.30 7.74 24.45
CA ILE A 40 0.36 6.91 23.68
C ILE A 40 -0.65 7.75 22.92
N GLU A 41 -1.21 8.80 23.53
CA GLU A 41 -2.17 9.69 22.88
C GLU A 41 -1.55 10.40 21.67
N GLN A 42 -0.35 10.96 21.83
CA GLN A 42 0.38 11.57 20.71
C GLN A 42 0.70 10.56 19.60
N LEU A 43 1.01 9.31 19.96
CA LEU A 43 1.22 8.24 18.98
C LEU A 43 -0.07 7.91 18.24
N ARG A 44 -1.20 7.86 18.94
CA ARG A 44 -2.52 7.67 18.33
C ARG A 44 -2.83 8.79 17.35
N GLU A 45 -2.64 10.05 17.74
CA GLU A 45 -2.87 11.21 16.88
C GLU A 45 -2.00 11.18 15.61
N LEU A 46 -0.72 10.80 15.75
CA LEU A 46 0.19 10.64 14.63
C LEU A 46 -0.29 9.56 13.65
N LEU A 47 -0.69 8.40 14.18
CA LEU A 47 -1.20 7.28 13.39
C LEU A 47 -2.52 7.62 12.71
N GLU A 48 -3.46 8.25 13.42
CA GLU A 48 -4.72 8.73 12.84
C GLU A 48 -4.46 9.71 11.70
N TRP A 49 -3.58 10.69 11.89
CA TRP A 49 -3.22 11.64 10.85
C TRP A 49 -2.61 10.94 9.64
N ARG A 50 -1.69 9.99 9.86
CA ARG A 50 -1.03 9.23 8.78
C ARG A 50 -2.04 8.42 7.97
N TYR A 51 -2.89 7.64 8.61
CA TYR A 51 -3.89 6.83 7.92
C TYR A 51 -4.96 7.68 7.21
N ARG A 52 -5.20 8.93 7.65
CA ARG A 52 -6.03 9.89 6.92
C ARG A 52 -5.34 10.46 5.68
N GLN A 53 -4.02 10.61 5.68
CA GLN A 53 -3.24 11.10 4.53
C GLN A 53 -2.92 10.01 3.52
N GLU A 54 -2.61 8.80 4.00
CA GLU A 54 -2.15 7.65 3.23
C GLU A 54 -3.20 6.53 3.33
N SER A 55 -4.35 6.73 2.68
CA SER A 55 -5.48 5.79 2.75
C SER A 55 -5.20 4.41 2.14
N TRP A 56 -4.14 4.30 1.33
CA TRP A 56 -3.67 3.07 0.70
C TRP A 56 -2.76 2.22 1.59
N ARG A 57 -2.46 2.67 2.80
CA ARG A 57 -1.57 1.94 3.71
C ARG A 57 -2.25 0.69 4.26
N ASP A 58 -1.47 -0.39 4.30
CA ASP A 58 -1.93 -1.67 4.84
C ASP A 58 -2.18 -1.57 6.35
N PRO A 59 -3.22 -2.24 6.86
CA PRO A 59 -3.51 -2.27 8.29
C PRO A 59 -2.42 -3.04 9.06
N PRO A 60 -2.27 -2.79 10.38
CA PRO A 60 -1.41 -3.60 11.23
C PRO A 60 -1.93 -5.04 11.26
N ASP A 61 -1.01 -6.01 11.25
CA ASP A 61 -1.33 -7.42 11.19
C ASP A 61 -0.63 -8.27 12.27
N LEU A 62 0.09 -7.62 13.20
CA LEU A 62 0.79 -8.28 14.30
C LEU A 62 -0.16 -8.66 15.44
N GLU A 63 -0.30 -9.97 15.59
CA GLU A 63 -1.00 -10.66 16.65
C GLU A 63 -0.01 -11.24 17.67
N ASP A 64 -0.48 -11.45 18.90
CA ASP A 64 0.27 -12.06 20.01
C ASP A 64 1.69 -11.51 20.20
N ALA A 65 1.81 -10.17 20.23
CA ALA A 65 3.09 -9.51 20.43
C ALA A 65 3.61 -9.75 21.87
N GLU A 66 4.82 -10.28 21.96
CA GLU A 66 5.52 -10.60 23.20
C GLU A 66 6.88 -9.87 23.26
N LEU A 67 7.20 -9.29 24.41
CA LEU A 67 8.49 -8.63 24.66
C LEU A 67 9.51 -9.62 25.21
N LEU A 68 10.54 -9.90 24.40
CA LEU A 68 11.70 -10.72 24.74
C LEU A 68 12.93 -9.83 24.98
N THR A 69 13.74 -10.13 25.99
CA THR A 69 15.05 -9.47 26.17
C THR A 69 16.17 -10.47 25.89
N LEU A 70 17.00 -10.16 24.89
CA LEU A 70 18.15 -10.99 24.53
C LEU A 70 19.45 -10.39 25.06
N LYS A 71 20.33 -11.24 25.60
CA LYS A 71 21.69 -10.85 26.01
C LYS A 71 22.64 -11.15 24.85
N ILE A 72 23.30 -10.12 24.35
CA ILE A 72 24.17 -10.21 23.18
C ILE A 72 25.55 -9.71 23.58
N THR A 73 26.54 -10.59 23.43
CA THR A 73 27.94 -10.25 23.69
C THR A 73 28.57 -9.69 22.40
N ILE A 74 29.14 -8.50 22.50
CA ILE A 74 29.75 -7.76 21.39
C ILE A 74 31.19 -7.46 21.79
N ARG A 75 32.11 -7.51 20.82
CA ARG A 75 33.49 -7.06 21.02
C ARG A 75 33.66 -5.67 20.42
N PRO A 76 33.80 -4.61 21.23
CA PRO A 76 33.98 -3.26 20.72
C PRO A 76 35.32 -3.11 19.99
N GLU A 77 35.37 -2.17 19.05
CA GLU A 77 36.58 -1.86 18.30
C GLU A 77 36.85 -0.35 18.34
N TYR A 78 38.11 0.03 18.58
CA TYR A 78 38.55 1.40 18.35
C TYR A 78 39.13 1.52 16.95
N PHE A 79 38.70 2.53 16.21
CA PHE A 79 39.35 2.95 14.99
C PHE A 79 40.34 4.06 15.30
N ASP A 80 41.63 3.80 15.08
CA ASP A 80 42.65 4.83 15.16
C ASP A 80 42.84 5.47 13.78
N GLU A 81 42.43 6.74 13.65
CA GLU A 81 42.53 7.49 12.40
C GLU A 81 43.97 7.65 11.92
N LYS A 82 44.95 7.69 12.83
CA LYS A 82 46.37 7.88 12.48
C LYS A 82 46.98 6.62 11.88
N SER A 83 46.68 5.45 12.46
CA SER A 83 47.19 4.16 11.97
C SER A 83 46.28 3.47 10.95
N ARG A 84 45.05 3.96 10.77
CA ARG A 84 43.96 3.35 9.97
C ARG A 84 43.70 1.89 10.33
N ARG A 85 43.98 1.50 11.59
CA ARG A 85 43.79 0.13 12.09
C ARG A 85 42.62 0.10 13.07
N ARG A 86 41.87 -1.00 13.01
CA ARG A 86 40.89 -1.36 14.03
C ARG A 86 41.58 -2.17 15.10
N SER A 87 41.46 -1.73 16.35
CA SER A 87 42.00 -2.43 17.51
C SER A 87 40.83 -2.96 18.33
N PRO A 88 40.65 -4.29 18.42
CA PRO A 88 39.59 -4.86 19.24
C PRO A 88 39.91 -4.65 20.72
N LEU A 89 38.87 -4.40 21.52
CA LEU A 89 39.00 -4.42 22.97
C LEU A 89 39.04 -5.87 23.47
N ASN A 90 39.88 -6.13 24.48
CA ASN A 90 39.96 -7.47 25.08
C ASN A 90 38.69 -7.83 25.86
N GLU A 91 38.05 -6.84 26.47
CA GLU A 91 36.87 -7.02 27.31
C GLU A 91 35.58 -7.03 26.45
N PRO A 92 34.77 -8.10 26.53
CA PRO A 92 33.49 -8.15 25.84
C PRO A 92 32.47 -7.23 26.50
N PHE A 93 31.62 -6.62 25.68
CA PHE A 93 30.50 -5.78 26.11
C PHE A 93 29.19 -6.55 26.00
N GLU A 94 28.48 -6.74 27.10
CA GLU A 94 27.17 -7.39 27.12
C GLU A 94 26.04 -6.37 26.96
N LEU A 95 25.33 -6.45 25.84
CA LEU A 95 24.18 -5.61 25.56
C LEU A 95 22.88 -6.41 25.72
N ARG A 96 21.92 -5.84 26.45
CA ARG A 96 20.55 -6.37 26.52
C ARG A 96 19.69 -5.70 25.46
N VAL A 97 19.16 -6.46 24.51
CA VAL A 97 18.36 -5.92 23.41
C VAL A 97 16.91 -6.34 23.60
N PRO A 98 15.99 -5.37 23.81
CA PRO A 98 14.56 -5.65 23.82
C PRO A 98 14.10 -5.91 22.39
N CYS A 99 13.47 -7.05 22.20
CA CYS A 99 12.93 -7.52 20.93
C CYS A 99 11.45 -7.84 21.13
N VAL A 100 10.61 -7.47 20.17
CA VAL A 100 9.21 -7.86 20.15
C VAL A 100 9.05 -8.94 19.09
N VAL A 101 8.38 -10.04 19.46
CA VAL A 101 8.06 -11.14 18.56
C VAL A 101 6.54 -11.29 18.52
N GLY A 102 5.97 -11.51 17.35
CA GLY A 102 4.55 -11.83 17.21
C GLY A 102 4.28 -12.57 15.92
N ARG A 103 3.01 -12.86 15.67
CA ARG A 103 2.55 -13.58 14.48
C ARG A 103 1.74 -12.65 13.58
N GLN A 104 1.98 -12.71 12.28
CA GLN A 104 1.17 -12.02 11.29
C GLN A 104 -0.03 -12.88 10.87
N SER A 105 -1.10 -12.22 10.43
CA SER A 105 -2.28 -12.89 9.85
C SER A 105 -1.95 -13.81 8.66
N SER A 106 -0.86 -13.51 7.94
CA SER A 106 -0.32 -14.34 6.84
C SER A 106 0.28 -15.67 7.30
N GLY A 107 0.47 -15.87 8.62
CA GLY A 107 1.10 -17.04 9.22
C GLY A 107 2.60 -16.90 9.47
N LEU A 108 3.25 -15.85 8.94
CA LEU A 108 4.66 -15.53 9.22
C LEU A 108 4.85 -15.01 10.65
N ARG A 109 6.04 -15.21 11.23
CA ARG A 109 6.41 -14.56 12.50
C ARG A 109 7.16 -13.28 12.20
N LEU A 110 6.79 -12.20 12.86
CA LEU A 110 7.54 -10.95 12.82
C LEU A 110 8.38 -10.86 14.10
N ALA A 111 9.66 -10.61 13.95
CA ALA A 111 10.53 -10.19 15.03
C ALA A 111 11.02 -8.76 14.76
N ALA A 112 11.09 -7.93 15.78
CA ALA A 112 11.57 -6.56 15.67
C ALA A 112 12.39 -6.17 16.90
N ALA A 113 13.44 -5.37 16.69
CA ALA A 113 14.16 -4.69 17.75
C ALA A 113 13.96 -3.17 17.55
N PRO A 114 12.87 -2.59 18.12
CA PRO A 114 12.46 -1.22 17.80
C PRO A 114 13.53 -0.16 18.11
N LEU A 115 14.32 -0.36 19.18
CA LEU A 115 15.39 0.56 19.56
C LEU A 115 16.60 0.56 18.60
N LEU A 116 16.73 -0.49 17.79
CA LEU A 116 17.79 -0.61 16.79
C LEU A 116 17.29 -0.37 15.36
N ASP A 117 15.98 -0.14 15.20
CA ASP A 117 15.29 -0.05 13.90
C ASP A 117 15.55 -1.28 13.01
N LEU A 118 15.52 -2.47 13.63
CA LEU A 118 15.72 -3.76 12.94
C LEU A 118 14.46 -4.61 12.99
N ARG A 119 14.17 -5.31 11.87
CA ARG A 119 12.97 -6.14 11.69
C ARG A 119 13.27 -7.35 10.82
N TRP A 120 12.59 -8.44 11.11
CA TRP A 120 12.78 -9.72 10.45
C TRP A 120 11.45 -10.42 10.28
N ASN A 121 11.23 -10.95 9.08
CA ASN A 121 10.18 -11.93 8.82
C ASN A 121 10.81 -13.32 8.99
N VAL A 122 10.31 -14.08 9.96
CA VAL A 122 10.87 -15.36 10.37
C VAL A 122 9.89 -16.48 10.03
N HIS A 123 10.42 -17.55 9.41
CA HIS A 123 9.66 -18.77 9.17
C HIS A 123 9.63 -19.64 10.43
N GLU A 124 8.60 -20.47 10.57
CA GLU A 124 8.26 -21.19 11.82
C GLU A 124 9.37 -22.10 12.38
N HIS A 125 10.37 -22.47 11.55
CA HIS A 125 11.49 -23.35 11.90
C HIS A 125 12.82 -22.63 12.17
N ASP A 126 12.91 -21.31 11.99
CA ASP A 126 14.16 -20.58 12.22
C ASP A 126 14.32 -20.20 13.70
N ASP A 127 15.54 -20.34 14.22
CA ASP A 127 15.90 -19.86 15.55
C ASP A 127 15.92 -18.32 15.56
N VAL A 128 14.76 -17.73 15.87
CA VAL A 128 14.54 -16.28 16.01
C VAL A 128 15.66 -15.64 16.85
N LYS A 129 16.13 -16.31 17.91
CA LYS A 129 17.17 -15.77 18.79
C LYS A 129 18.52 -15.70 18.09
N ALA A 130 18.87 -16.73 17.33
CA ALA A 130 20.11 -16.76 16.56
C ALA A 130 20.11 -15.69 15.46
N LEU A 131 18.98 -15.54 14.74
CA LEU A 131 18.83 -14.53 13.68
C LEU A 131 18.98 -13.10 14.23
N ILE A 132 18.29 -12.80 15.34
CA ILE A 132 18.40 -11.50 16.00
C ILE A 132 19.83 -11.27 16.49
N THR A 133 20.43 -12.27 17.15
CA THR A 133 21.80 -12.16 17.69
C THR A 133 22.80 -11.83 16.58
N HIS A 134 22.77 -12.57 15.47
CA HIS A 134 23.65 -12.33 14.34
C HIS A 134 23.45 -10.95 13.73
N SER A 135 22.19 -10.55 13.50
CA SER A 135 21.86 -9.26 12.88
C SER A 135 22.25 -8.07 13.76
N VAL A 136 22.04 -8.18 15.07
CA VAL A 136 22.45 -7.15 16.04
C VAL A 136 23.97 -7.07 16.12
N GLN A 137 24.67 -8.20 16.16
CA GLN A 137 26.14 -8.22 16.15
C GLN A 137 26.68 -7.53 14.89
N GLN A 138 26.14 -7.87 13.71
CA GLN A 138 26.53 -7.23 12.46
C GLN A 138 26.24 -5.72 12.45
N ARG A 139 25.11 -5.29 13.05
CA ARG A 139 24.75 -3.86 13.14
C ARG A 139 25.69 -3.06 14.04
N LEU A 140 26.21 -3.71 15.08
CA LEU A 140 27.02 -3.09 16.13
C LEU A 140 28.52 -3.39 15.98
N GLU A 141 28.91 -4.13 14.96
CA GLU A 141 30.30 -4.43 14.61
C GLU A 141 31.06 -3.15 14.25
N GLY A 142 32.29 -3.03 14.73
CA GLY A 142 33.15 -1.88 14.47
C GLY A 142 32.79 -0.59 15.22
N LEU A 143 31.82 -0.64 16.13
CA LEU A 143 31.48 0.50 16.98
C LEU A 143 32.41 0.60 18.20
N THR A 144 32.70 1.85 18.58
CA THR A 144 33.47 2.14 19.80
C THR A 144 32.59 1.94 21.04
N PRO A 145 33.18 1.70 22.23
CA PRO A 145 32.43 1.63 23.48
C PRO A 145 31.51 2.84 23.73
N GLN A 146 31.95 4.04 23.34
CA GLN A 146 31.15 5.27 23.47
C GLN A 146 29.94 5.30 22.51
N GLN A 147 30.06 4.66 21.35
CA GLN A 147 28.94 4.51 20.42
C GLN A 147 27.99 3.41 20.90
N LEU A 148 28.53 2.30 21.41
CA LEU A 148 27.76 1.19 21.96
C LEU A 148 26.92 1.61 23.17
N SER A 149 27.42 2.52 24.01
CA SER A 149 26.67 3.00 25.19
C SER A 149 25.35 3.70 24.84
N ARG A 150 25.20 4.20 23.60
CA ARG A 150 23.95 4.80 23.11
C ARG A 150 22.84 3.78 22.86
N PHE A 151 23.19 2.51 22.77
CA PHE A 151 22.24 1.41 22.53
C PHE A 151 21.84 0.69 23.81
N ILE A 152 22.34 1.11 24.97
CA ILE A 152 21.91 0.57 26.26
C ILE A 152 20.41 0.80 26.40
N PRO A 153 19.63 -0.25 26.71
CA PRO A 153 18.19 -0.12 26.76
C PRO A 153 17.76 0.85 27.88
N PRO A 154 16.79 1.73 27.61
CA PRO A 154 16.18 2.60 28.61
C PRO A 154 15.45 1.80 29.70
N SER A 155 15.16 2.44 30.82
CA SER A 155 14.39 1.84 31.91
C SER A 155 12.89 1.80 31.59
N GLY A 156 12.16 0.92 32.29
CA GLY A 156 10.69 0.89 32.21
C GLY A 156 10.12 0.41 30.87
N LEU A 157 10.90 -0.37 30.10
CA LEU A 157 10.45 -0.98 28.85
C LEU A 157 9.22 -1.87 29.07
N ARG A 158 8.14 -1.58 28.35
CA ARG A 158 6.90 -2.37 28.36
C ARG A 158 6.19 -2.28 27.01
N LEU A 159 5.41 -3.31 26.72
CA LEU A 159 4.56 -3.37 25.54
C LEU A 159 3.16 -2.89 25.90
N GLU A 160 2.59 -2.01 25.09
CA GLU A 160 1.25 -1.44 25.24
C GLU A 160 0.52 -1.50 23.89
N ASP A 161 -0.81 -1.64 23.92
CA ASP A 161 -1.63 -1.63 22.72
C ASP A 161 -2.19 -0.22 22.46
N VAL A 162 -2.04 0.27 21.23
CA VAL A 162 -2.60 1.54 20.77
C VAL A 162 -3.73 1.27 19.79
N PHE A 163 -4.93 1.72 20.13
CA PHE A 163 -6.11 1.58 19.28
C PHE A 163 -6.33 2.85 18.46
N VAL A 164 -6.38 2.72 17.14
CA VAL A 164 -6.53 3.84 16.21
C VAL A 164 -7.82 3.65 15.43
N SER A 165 -8.75 4.59 15.56
CA SER A 165 -10.00 4.58 14.81
C SER A 165 -9.87 5.45 13.57
N VAL A 166 -9.85 4.82 12.40
CA VAL A 166 -9.73 5.54 11.13
C VAL A 166 -11.05 5.48 10.40
N GLU A 167 -11.63 6.64 10.13
CA GLU A 167 -12.61 6.77 9.06
C GLU A 167 -11.86 6.73 7.75
N ARG A 168 -11.96 5.61 7.01
CA ARG A 168 -11.42 5.53 5.65
C ARG A 168 -12.02 6.66 4.83
N ARG A 169 -11.21 7.67 4.54
CA ARG A 169 -11.56 8.70 3.57
C ARG A 169 -11.72 7.96 2.25
N ARG A 170 -12.95 7.92 1.72
CA ARG A 170 -13.22 7.40 0.38
C ARG A 170 -12.18 8.01 -0.54
N GLU A 171 -11.41 7.17 -1.24
CA GLU A 171 -10.46 7.67 -2.23
C GLU A 171 -11.22 8.66 -3.12
N PRO A 172 -10.76 9.91 -3.26
CA PRO A 172 -11.31 10.77 -4.28
C PRO A 172 -11.09 10.02 -5.59
N THR A 173 -12.21 9.55 -6.17
CA THR A 173 -12.29 8.95 -7.51
C THR A 173 -11.25 9.63 -8.35
N ARG A 174 -10.20 8.90 -8.78
CA ARG A 174 -9.11 9.47 -9.58
C ARG A 174 -9.76 10.43 -10.58
N PRO A 175 -9.43 11.74 -10.55
CA PRO A 175 -10.04 12.67 -11.48
C PRO A 175 -9.77 12.07 -12.85
N MET A 176 -10.83 11.62 -13.54
CA MET A 176 -10.72 11.09 -14.88
C MET A 176 -9.87 12.09 -15.64
N MET A 177 -8.65 11.69 -16.04
CA MET A 177 -7.82 12.54 -16.87
C MET A 177 -8.70 12.93 -18.04
N LYS A 178 -9.03 14.21 -18.15
CA LYS A 178 -9.76 14.73 -19.30
C LYS A 178 -8.81 14.52 -20.46
N LEU A 179 -9.08 13.52 -21.29
CA LEU A 179 -8.31 13.25 -22.49
C LEU A 179 -8.63 14.39 -23.46
N GLU A 180 -7.93 15.52 -23.38
CA GLU A 180 -8.24 16.72 -24.18
C GLU A 180 -8.10 16.47 -25.69
N THR A 181 -7.19 15.58 -26.07
CA THR A 181 -6.91 15.20 -27.46
C THR A 181 -7.98 14.28 -28.03
N LEU A 182 -8.59 13.41 -27.21
CA LEU A 182 -9.49 12.36 -27.69
C LEU A 182 -10.79 12.91 -28.34
N PRO A 183 -11.47 13.93 -27.78
CA PRO A 183 -12.59 14.61 -28.42
C PRO A 183 -12.24 15.34 -29.72
N ARG A 184 -10.95 15.66 -29.96
CA ARG A 184 -10.52 16.33 -31.21
C ARG A 184 -10.39 15.34 -32.36
N VAL A 185 -9.96 14.11 -32.07
CA VAL A 185 -9.68 13.08 -33.08
C VAL A 185 -10.76 12.00 -33.19
N ALA A 186 -11.69 11.94 -32.24
CA ALA A 186 -12.71 10.90 -32.19
C ALA A 186 -14.05 11.40 -31.63
N GLU A 187 -15.13 10.79 -32.10
CA GLU A 187 -16.48 11.02 -31.59
C GLU A 187 -16.88 9.92 -30.61
N PRO A 188 -17.51 10.26 -29.47
CA PRO A 188 -18.02 9.25 -28.55
C PRO A 188 -19.25 8.56 -29.15
N LEU A 189 -19.15 7.25 -29.40
CA LEU A 189 -20.28 6.42 -29.86
C LEU A 189 -21.36 6.26 -28.78
N GLY A 190 -21.02 6.57 -27.53
CA GLY A 190 -21.93 6.58 -26.39
C GLY A 190 -22.79 7.84 -26.25
N ASP A 191 -22.62 8.88 -27.08
CA ASP A 191 -23.40 10.12 -26.96
C ASP A 191 -24.82 9.94 -27.54
N PRO A 192 -25.89 10.25 -26.79
CA PRO A 192 -27.27 10.19 -27.28
C PRO A 192 -27.49 10.89 -28.64
N LYS A 193 -26.76 11.99 -28.90
CA LYS A 193 -26.86 12.73 -30.17
C LYS A 193 -26.28 11.96 -31.35
N VAL A 194 -25.13 11.32 -31.15
CA VAL A 194 -24.49 10.47 -32.18
C VAL A 194 -25.30 9.19 -32.38
N ARG A 195 -25.85 8.63 -31.28
CA ARG A 195 -26.70 7.44 -31.32
C ARG A 195 -28.01 7.66 -32.10
N ALA A 196 -28.57 8.86 -32.07
CA ALA A 196 -29.79 9.19 -32.80
C ALA A 196 -29.60 9.22 -34.34
N LEU A 197 -28.36 9.32 -34.82
CA LEU A 197 -28.04 9.31 -36.25
C LEU A 197 -28.09 7.90 -36.85
N PHE A 198 -28.05 6.86 -36.02
CA PHE A 198 -28.03 5.46 -36.46
C PHE A 198 -29.33 4.76 -36.07
N GLY A 199 -30.06 4.25 -37.07
CA GLY A 199 -31.26 3.45 -36.88
C GLY A 199 -30.99 2.09 -36.22
N ARG A 200 -32.05 1.33 -35.95
CA ARG A 200 -31.94 -0.03 -35.41
C ARG A 200 -31.50 -0.99 -36.52
N ALA A 201 -30.55 -1.88 -36.23
CA ALA A 201 -30.14 -2.93 -37.15
C ALA A 201 -31.18 -4.08 -37.14
N TRP A 202 -32.20 -3.97 -37.99
CA TRP A 202 -33.25 -4.99 -38.12
C TRP A 202 -32.68 -6.31 -38.66
N GLU A 203 -33.17 -7.45 -38.17
CA GLU A 203 -32.80 -8.83 -38.61
C GLU A 203 -31.32 -9.22 -38.47
N ARG A 204 -30.52 -8.45 -37.74
CA ARG A 204 -29.08 -8.71 -37.52
C ARG A 204 -28.71 -9.08 -36.09
N ASP A 205 -29.68 -9.54 -35.32
CA ASP A 205 -29.49 -9.84 -33.89
C ASP A 205 -28.39 -10.87 -33.63
N ARG A 206 -28.22 -11.87 -34.51
CA ARG A 206 -27.16 -12.88 -34.40
C ARG A 206 -25.77 -12.27 -34.54
N ASP A 207 -25.56 -11.43 -35.55
CA ASP A 207 -24.26 -10.78 -35.81
C ASP A 207 -23.93 -9.76 -34.71
N ILE A 208 -24.95 -9.08 -34.16
CA ILE A 208 -24.80 -8.14 -33.05
C ILE A 208 -24.35 -8.87 -31.78
N GLN A 209 -24.96 -10.02 -31.47
CA GLN A 209 -24.59 -10.82 -30.30
C GLN A 209 -23.18 -11.38 -30.40
N ASP A 210 -22.78 -11.92 -31.56
CA ASP A 210 -21.41 -12.41 -31.78
C ASP A 210 -20.38 -11.28 -31.65
N LEU A 211 -20.66 -10.12 -32.24
CA LEU A 211 -19.78 -8.95 -32.13
C LEU A 211 -19.69 -8.44 -30.68
N ALA A 212 -20.80 -8.36 -29.95
CA ALA A 212 -20.83 -7.93 -28.56
C ALA A 212 -20.03 -8.90 -27.66
N ALA A 213 -20.19 -10.21 -27.86
CA ALA A 213 -19.46 -11.23 -27.10
C ALA A 213 -17.94 -11.12 -27.33
N ARG A 214 -17.50 -10.99 -28.58
CA ARG A 214 -16.07 -10.83 -28.92
C ARG A 214 -15.47 -9.54 -28.38
N LEU A 215 -16.22 -8.43 -28.42
CA LEU A 215 -15.77 -7.15 -27.86
C LEU A 215 -15.65 -7.18 -26.33
N ALA A 216 -16.58 -7.87 -25.65
CA ALA A 216 -16.60 -7.97 -24.19
C ALA A 216 -15.55 -8.95 -23.64
N ALA A 217 -15.42 -10.12 -24.26
CA ALA A 217 -14.57 -11.21 -23.75
C ALA A 217 -13.11 -11.10 -24.20
N ASP A 218 -12.86 -10.88 -25.49
CA ASP A 218 -11.53 -11.11 -26.07
C ASP A 218 -10.63 -9.87 -26.10
N ARG A 219 -11.18 -8.67 -25.81
CA ARG A 219 -10.47 -7.37 -25.95
C ARG A 219 -9.67 -7.27 -27.26
N ALA A 220 -10.17 -7.88 -28.32
CA ALA A 220 -9.45 -8.08 -29.57
C ALA A 220 -9.75 -6.99 -30.60
N SER A 221 -8.83 -6.80 -31.56
CA SER A 221 -9.06 -5.98 -32.74
C SER A 221 -9.95 -6.71 -33.73
N ILE A 222 -11.14 -6.18 -34.02
CA ILE A 222 -12.12 -6.81 -34.91
C ILE A 222 -12.22 -6.05 -36.23
N LEU A 223 -12.21 -6.78 -37.35
CA LEU A 223 -12.40 -6.24 -38.69
C LEU A 223 -13.79 -6.65 -39.22
N LEU A 224 -14.65 -5.67 -39.51
CA LEU A 224 -15.96 -5.90 -40.11
C LEU A 224 -15.87 -5.84 -41.64
N LEU A 225 -16.07 -6.98 -42.30
CA LEU A 225 -16.07 -7.10 -43.76
C LEU A 225 -17.50 -7.14 -44.30
N GLY A 226 -17.72 -6.48 -45.44
CA GLY A 226 -19.00 -6.47 -46.13
C GLY A 226 -19.05 -5.38 -47.19
N GLU A 227 -20.06 -5.44 -48.06
CA GLU A 227 -20.27 -4.45 -49.10
C GLU A 227 -20.45 -3.02 -48.55
N VAL A 228 -20.14 -2.02 -49.36
CA VAL A 228 -20.34 -0.62 -48.98
C VAL A 228 -21.85 -0.36 -48.83
N GLY A 229 -22.25 0.33 -47.75
CA GLY A 229 -23.66 0.62 -47.50
C GLY A 229 -24.47 -0.48 -46.81
N CYS A 230 -23.89 -1.66 -46.55
CA CYS A 230 -24.62 -2.76 -45.88
C CYS A 230 -24.89 -2.52 -44.38
N GLY A 231 -24.65 -1.32 -43.83
CA GLY A 231 -24.97 -1.01 -42.42
C GLY A 231 -23.94 -1.47 -41.37
N LYS A 232 -22.66 -1.62 -41.74
CA LYS A 232 -21.57 -2.01 -40.81
C LYS A 232 -21.49 -1.12 -39.57
N THR A 233 -21.62 0.20 -39.75
CA THR A 233 -21.60 1.17 -38.64
C THR A 233 -22.81 1.01 -37.72
N THR A 234 -23.98 0.69 -38.29
CA THR A 234 -25.21 0.43 -37.53
C THR A 234 -25.08 -0.81 -36.66
N LEU A 235 -24.49 -1.89 -37.20
CA LEU A 235 -24.20 -3.12 -36.47
C LEU A 235 -23.23 -2.86 -35.31
N LEU A 236 -22.15 -2.12 -35.57
CA LEU A 236 -21.18 -1.73 -34.54
C LEU A 236 -21.83 -0.92 -33.41
N CYS A 237 -22.68 0.06 -33.75
CA CYS A 237 -23.37 0.88 -32.74
C CYS A 237 -24.31 0.05 -31.87
N GLU A 238 -25.04 -0.92 -32.43
CA GLU A 238 -25.93 -1.79 -31.66
C GLU A 238 -25.16 -2.78 -30.77
N ALA A 239 -24.07 -3.37 -31.27
CA ALA A 239 -23.24 -4.25 -30.46
C ALA A 239 -22.64 -3.50 -29.26
N LEU A 240 -22.15 -2.28 -29.48
CA LEU A 240 -21.65 -1.43 -28.39
C LEU A 240 -22.72 -1.07 -27.37
N ARG A 241 -23.97 -0.86 -27.78
CA ARG A 241 -25.09 -0.64 -26.84
C ARG A 241 -25.29 -1.85 -25.91
N GLN A 242 -25.18 -3.07 -26.43
CA GLN A 242 -25.27 -4.28 -25.61
C GLN A 242 -24.10 -4.40 -24.63
N VAL A 243 -22.87 -4.11 -25.09
CA VAL A 243 -21.67 -4.16 -24.26
C VAL A 243 -21.71 -3.09 -23.15
N GLU A 244 -22.11 -1.86 -23.45
CA GLU A 244 -22.27 -0.80 -22.44
C GLU A 244 -23.35 -1.14 -21.41
N ARG A 245 -24.42 -1.82 -21.84
CA ARG A 245 -25.48 -2.27 -20.92
C ARG A 245 -24.98 -3.38 -19.99
N GLN A 246 -24.28 -4.39 -20.52
CA GLN A 246 -23.70 -5.47 -19.71
C GLN A 246 -22.66 -4.93 -18.72
N LEU A 247 -21.77 -4.04 -19.17
CA LEU A 247 -20.79 -3.40 -18.30
C LEU A 247 -21.45 -2.49 -17.25
N GLY A 248 -22.52 -1.78 -17.61
CA GLY A 248 -23.27 -0.95 -16.67
C GLY A 248 -24.08 -1.75 -15.64
N GLU A 249 -24.53 -2.96 -15.99
CA GLU A 249 -25.17 -3.90 -15.06
C GLU A 249 -24.14 -4.56 -14.12
N GLN A 250 -22.93 -4.88 -14.60
CA GLN A 250 -21.80 -5.30 -13.77
C GLN A 250 -21.36 -4.19 -12.82
N ASP A 251 -21.22 -2.95 -13.32
CA ASP A 251 -20.89 -1.79 -12.48
C ASP A 251 -21.99 -1.59 -11.40
N LYS A 252 -23.28 -1.79 -11.70
CA LYS A 252 -24.38 -1.62 -10.74
C LYS A 252 -24.49 -2.73 -9.68
N ALA A 253 -23.97 -3.93 -9.95
CA ALA A 253 -23.90 -5.03 -8.98
C ALA A 253 -22.87 -4.76 -7.89
N ASP A 254 -21.84 -3.97 -8.20
CA ASP A 254 -21.02 -3.30 -7.20
C ASP A 254 -21.83 -2.11 -6.62
N GLU A 255 -22.35 -2.26 -5.39
CA GLU A 255 -23.23 -1.30 -4.71
C GLU A 255 -22.67 0.15 -4.65
N ASP A 256 -21.36 0.32 -4.88
CA ASP A 256 -20.61 1.57 -4.87
C ASP A 256 -20.56 2.34 -6.22
N SER A 257 -21.15 1.83 -7.31
CA SER A 257 -21.02 2.49 -8.65
C SER A 257 -22.18 3.39 -9.07
N ARG A 258 -23.24 3.53 -8.25
CA ARG A 258 -24.49 4.25 -8.63
C ARG A 258 -24.31 5.73 -9.00
N GLU A 259 -23.19 6.35 -8.63
CA GLU A 259 -22.87 7.75 -8.97
C GLU A 259 -21.91 7.91 -10.16
N ARG A 260 -21.38 6.83 -10.72
CA ARG A 260 -20.50 6.89 -11.89
C ARG A 260 -21.34 7.24 -13.12
N LYS A 261 -21.35 8.51 -13.54
CA LYS A 261 -21.78 8.87 -14.91
C LYS A 261 -21.02 7.95 -15.87
N PRO A 262 -21.69 7.29 -16.83
CA PRO A 262 -21.01 6.36 -17.71
C PRO A 262 -19.88 7.09 -18.42
N SER A 263 -18.65 6.67 -18.12
CA SER A 263 -17.48 7.16 -18.83
C SER A 263 -17.69 6.84 -20.31
N ARG A 264 -17.39 7.78 -21.19
CA ARG A 264 -17.45 7.55 -22.64
C ARG A 264 -16.35 6.54 -22.98
N ARG A 265 -16.68 5.25 -22.96
CA ARG A 265 -15.71 4.13 -23.10
C ARG A 265 -15.36 3.88 -24.58
N PHE A 266 -16.30 4.13 -25.48
CA PHE A 266 -16.15 3.83 -26.91
C PHE A 266 -16.11 5.08 -27.78
N TRP A 267 -15.15 5.10 -28.70
CA TRP A 267 -14.84 6.24 -29.55
C TRP A 267 -14.69 5.79 -31.00
N GLN A 268 -15.27 6.56 -31.92
CA GLN A 268 -15.12 6.37 -33.35
C GLN A 268 -14.16 7.41 -33.92
N THR A 269 -13.17 6.95 -34.67
CA THR A 269 -12.27 7.83 -35.42
C THR A 269 -12.28 7.48 -36.91
N SER A 270 -11.81 8.41 -37.74
CA SER A 270 -11.61 8.21 -39.17
C SER A 270 -10.24 8.77 -39.55
N ALA A 271 -9.66 8.27 -40.64
CA ALA A 271 -8.34 8.72 -41.11
C ALA A 271 -8.29 10.25 -41.29
N GLY A 272 -9.35 10.86 -41.83
CA GLY A 272 -9.44 12.31 -41.98
C GLY A 272 -9.44 13.08 -40.65
N ARG A 273 -10.05 12.51 -39.60
CA ARG A 273 -10.06 13.13 -38.26
C ARG A 273 -8.75 12.97 -37.52
N LEU A 274 -8.06 11.83 -37.70
CA LEU A 274 -6.71 11.65 -37.18
C LEU A 274 -5.77 12.69 -37.78
N ILE A 275 -5.80 12.89 -39.10
CA ILE A 275 -4.97 13.87 -39.78
C ILE A 275 -5.34 15.31 -39.38
N SER A 276 -6.64 15.63 -39.27
CA SER A 276 -7.10 16.97 -38.89
C SER A 276 -6.82 17.34 -37.43
N GLY A 277 -6.74 16.36 -36.53
CA GLY A 277 -6.47 16.58 -35.10
C GLY A 277 -4.98 16.49 -34.72
N MET A 278 -4.08 16.27 -35.69
CA MET A 278 -2.62 16.28 -35.50
C MET A 278 -2.00 17.70 -35.51
N LYS A 279 -2.82 18.76 -35.57
CA LYS A 279 -2.38 20.16 -35.45
C LYS A 279 -2.53 20.70 -34.03
#